data_AF-A0A966YJT3-F1
#
_entry.id   AF-A0A966YJT3-F1
#
_cell.length_a   1.000
_cell.length_b   1.000
_cell.length_c   1.000
_cell.angle_alpha   90.00
_cell.angle_beta   90.00
_cell.angle_gamma   90.00
#
_symmetry.space_group_name_H-M   'P 1'
#
loop_
_entity.id
_entity.type
_entity.pdbx_description
1 polymer ?
#
loop_
_entity_poly.entity_id
_entity_poly.type
_entity_poly.pdbx_seq_one_letter_code
_entity_poly.pdbx_strand_id
1 'polypeptide(L)'
;QTNVVFARHPSGTMHRLIADSDWRLIGFSGVGNVDSHPLAPEGRGDQNPTPPPTAPVTGTLPIDVAGSVMLRRTVGGELLADVTPLERGGLAVSLESLGSLRPLAAESFPAGNRLLLRSAADELVVWRFDAAWQFTAAEPGVASDSLAGSLLSRMFGL
;
A
#
# COMPACT_ATOMS: atom_id res chain seq x y z
N GLN A 1 -17.02 -5.69 -14.66
CA GLN A 1 -15.56 -5.63 -14.84
C GLN A 1 -15.12 -4.26 -14.37
N THR A 2 -14.09 -4.15 -13.53
CA THR A 2 -13.61 -2.86 -13.00
C THR A 2 -12.40 -2.40 -13.80
N ASN A 3 -12.41 -1.15 -14.20
CA ASN A 3 -11.31 -0.49 -14.93
C ASN A 3 -10.52 0.37 -13.94
N VAL A 4 -9.19 0.41 -14.12
CA VAL A 4 -8.30 1.26 -13.32
C VAL A 4 -7.77 2.37 -14.20
N VAL A 5 -7.96 3.61 -13.74
CA VAL A 5 -7.46 4.83 -14.40
C VAL A 5 -6.39 5.46 -13.52
N PHE A 6 -5.30 5.88 -14.14
CA PHE A 6 -4.27 6.67 -13.48
C PHE A 6 -4.31 8.09 -14.02
N ALA A 7 -4.45 9.08 -13.13
CA ALA A 7 -4.44 10.50 -13.49
C ALA A 7 -3.25 11.20 -12.82
N ARG A 8 -2.46 11.94 -13.60
CA ARG A 8 -1.34 12.71 -13.10
C ARG A 8 -1.78 14.16 -12.87
N HIS A 9 -1.65 14.63 -11.63
CA HIS A 9 -1.86 16.03 -11.28
C HIS A 9 -0.63 16.87 -11.68
N PRO A 10 -0.79 18.17 -12.02
CA PRO A 10 0.33 19.07 -12.29
C PRO A 10 1.36 19.17 -11.16
N SER A 11 0.98 18.85 -9.92
CA SER A 11 1.91 18.75 -8.77
C SER A 11 2.84 17.52 -8.81
N GLY A 12 2.71 16.65 -9.81
CA GLY A 12 3.43 15.37 -9.90
C GLY A 12 2.72 14.21 -9.18
N THR A 13 1.66 14.50 -8.43
CA THR A 13 0.83 13.52 -7.73
C THR A 13 0.11 12.58 -8.70
N MET A 14 0.12 11.27 -8.42
CA MET A 14 -0.65 10.28 -9.16
C MET A 14 -1.94 9.92 -8.40
N HIS A 15 -3.06 9.95 -9.10
CA HIS A 15 -4.37 9.52 -8.62
C HIS A 15 -4.71 8.18 -9.25
N ARG A 16 -5.15 7.22 -8.44
CA ARG A 16 -5.74 5.98 -8.94
C ARG A 16 -7.26 6.08 -8.79
N LEU A 17 -7.95 5.90 -9.90
CA LEU A 17 -9.38 6.08 -10.06
C LEU A 17 -9.98 4.73 -10.47
N ILE A 18 -11.09 4.35 -9.85
CA ILE A 18 -11.81 3.12 -10.19
C ILE A 18 -13.01 3.49 -11.04
N ALA A 19 -13.12 2.87 -12.21
CA ALA A 19 -14.24 3.04 -13.11
C ALA A 19 -15.00 1.72 -13.33
N ASP A 20 -16.30 1.83 -13.60
CA ASP A 20 -17.12 0.71 -14.04
C ASP A 20 -16.84 0.35 -15.50
N SER A 21 -17.61 -0.60 -16.04
CA SER A 21 -17.52 -1.03 -17.45
C SER A 21 -17.87 0.07 -18.45
N ASP A 22 -18.57 1.12 -18.00
CA ASP A 22 -18.99 2.26 -18.81
C ASP A 22 -18.05 3.47 -18.64
N TRP A 23 -16.87 3.25 -18.04
CA TRP A 23 -15.88 4.28 -17.73
C TRP A 23 -16.39 5.39 -16.80
N ARG A 24 -17.44 5.12 -16.02
CA ARG A 24 -17.91 6.05 -14.99
C ARG A 24 -17.07 5.87 -13.74
N LEU A 25 -16.61 6.98 -13.19
CA LEU A 25 -15.89 6.96 -11.93
C LEU A 25 -16.83 6.53 -10.80
N ILE A 26 -16.52 5.41 -10.16
CA ILE A 26 -17.30 4.86 -9.05
C ILE A 26 -16.51 4.86 -7.73
N GLY A 27 -15.23 5.21 -7.77
CA GLY A 27 -14.40 5.32 -6.58
C GLY A 27 -13.12 6.10 -6.80
N PHE A 28 -12.68 6.78 -5.75
CA PHE A 28 -11.35 7.37 -5.65
C PHE A 28 -10.48 6.47 -4.76
N SER A 29 -9.26 6.17 -5.18
CA SER A 29 -8.25 5.54 -4.33
C SER A 29 -7.14 6.55 -4.07
N GLY A 30 -6.68 6.58 -2.82
CA GLY A 30 -5.99 7.71 -2.20
C GLY A 30 -4.73 8.21 -2.91
N VAL A 31 -4.34 9.40 -2.50
CA VAL A 31 -3.20 10.17 -2.99
C VAL A 31 -1.91 9.64 -2.33
N GLY A 32 -0.95 9.18 -3.12
CA GLY A 32 0.37 8.79 -2.63
C GLY A 32 1.48 9.50 -3.40
N ASN A 33 2.20 10.40 -2.73
CA ASN A 33 3.54 10.82 -3.14
C ASN A 33 4.46 10.66 -1.94
N VAL A 34 5.63 10.03 -2.15
CA VAL A 34 6.76 9.98 -1.20
C VAL A 34 7.18 11.39 -0.75
N ASP A 35 6.89 12.43 -1.54
CA ASP A 35 7.19 13.85 -1.28
C ASP A 35 5.95 14.71 -0.96
N SER A 36 4.86 14.12 -0.46
CA SER A 36 3.69 14.90 -0.04
C SER A 36 3.97 15.72 1.23
N HIS A 37 4.21 17.02 1.05
CA HIS A 37 4.26 17.97 2.16
C HIS A 37 2.86 18.58 2.40
N PRO A 38 2.46 18.81 3.66
CA PRO A 38 1.27 19.59 3.96
C PRO A 38 1.39 20.99 3.33
N LEU A 39 0.34 21.46 2.64
CA LEU A 39 0.30 22.85 2.19
C LEU A 39 0.36 23.78 3.41
N ALA A 40 1.09 24.89 3.25
CA ALA A 40 1.08 25.98 4.23
C ALA A 40 -0.38 26.43 4.47
N PRO A 41 -0.75 26.82 5.72
CA PRO A 41 -2.12 27.20 6.07
C PRO A 41 -2.73 28.24 5.13
N GLU A 42 -1.88 29.09 4.57
CA GLU A 42 -2.19 30.24 3.73
C GLU A 42 -2.67 29.87 2.31
N GLY A 43 -2.41 28.65 1.84
CA GLY A 43 -2.88 28.14 0.55
C GLY A 43 -4.22 27.39 0.62
N ARG A 44 -4.80 27.28 1.82
CA ARG A 44 -6.06 26.59 2.04
C ARG A 44 -7.19 27.60 1.78
N GLY A 45 -7.72 27.61 0.55
CA GLY A 45 -8.93 28.38 0.23
C GLY A 45 -10.05 28.09 1.24
N ASP A 46 -10.96 29.06 1.43
CA ASP A 46 -12.00 29.08 2.46
C ASP A 46 -12.49 27.68 2.82
N GLN A 47 -12.12 27.23 4.03
CA GLN A 47 -12.52 25.91 4.49
C GLN A 47 -14.04 25.83 4.49
N ASN A 48 -14.57 24.84 3.77
CA ASN A 48 -15.93 24.33 3.93
C ASN A 48 -16.26 24.28 5.44
N PRO A 49 -17.45 24.74 5.90
CA PRO A 49 -17.74 24.92 7.33
C PRO A 49 -17.36 23.66 8.12
N THR A 50 -16.57 23.88 9.16
CA THR A 50 -16.00 22.84 10.01
C THR A 50 -17.11 21.91 10.50
N PRO A 51 -17.11 20.61 10.15
CA PRO A 51 -18.03 19.68 10.79
C PRO A 51 -17.72 19.61 12.30
N PRO A 52 -18.72 19.33 13.15
CA PRO A 52 -18.53 19.17 14.60
C PRO A 52 -17.43 18.12 14.89
N PRO A 53 -16.81 18.16 16.10
CA PRO A 53 -15.61 17.39 16.41
C PRO A 53 -15.77 15.94 15.98
N THR A 54 -15.06 15.59 14.92
CA THR A 54 -15.21 14.33 14.23
C THR A 54 -14.70 13.23 15.14
N ALA A 55 -15.48 12.15 15.27
CA ALA A 55 -15.04 10.86 15.78
C ALA A 55 -13.61 10.53 15.26
N PRO A 56 -12.79 9.75 16.00
CA PRO A 56 -11.43 9.43 15.59
C PRO A 56 -11.45 8.99 14.13
N VAL A 57 -10.67 9.69 13.31
CA VAL A 57 -10.52 9.36 11.90
C VAL A 57 -9.92 7.97 11.85
N THR A 58 -10.74 6.96 11.56
CA THR A 58 -10.30 5.59 11.25
C THR A 58 -9.60 5.62 9.90
N GLY A 59 -8.45 6.30 9.86
CA GLY A 59 -7.68 6.55 8.66
C GLY A 59 -6.75 5.37 8.39
N THR A 60 -6.73 4.93 7.14
CA THR A 60 -5.64 4.11 6.62
C THR A 60 -4.85 4.90 5.59
N LEU A 61 -3.54 4.75 5.59
CA LEU A 61 -2.63 5.39 4.65
C LEU A 61 -2.08 4.34 3.68
N PRO A 62 -2.10 4.57 2.35
CA PRO A 62 -1.46 3.66 1.41
C PRO A 62 0.06 3.66 1.64
N ILE A 63 0.66 2.47 1.54
CA ILE A 63 2.12 2.25 1.51
C ILE A 63 2.55 1.99 0.06
N ASP A 64 1.78 1.18 -0.65
CA ASP A 64 2.00 0.88 -2.05
C ASP A 64 0.69 0.94 -2.82
N VAL A 65 0.81 1.40 -4.06
CA VAL A 65 -0.29 1.53 -5.03
C VAL A 65 -0.04 0.70 -6.29
N ALA A 66 1.12 0.03 -6.40
CA ALA A 66 1.42 -0.92 -7.46
C ALA A 66 0.68 -2.25 -7.23
N GLY A 67 0.44 -3.00 -8.32
CA GLY A 67 -0.18 -4.32 -8.24
C GLY A 67 -1.72 -4.35 -8.10
N SER A 68 -2.26 -5.55 -7.85
CA SER A 68 -3.69 -5.81 -7.71
C SER A 68 -4.23 -5.55 -6.30
N VAL A 69 -3.35 -5.51 -5.29
CA VAL A 69 -3.68 -5.34 -3.86
C VAL A 69 -3.10 -4.03 -3.35
N MET A 70 -3.94 -3.20 -2.73
CA MET A 70 -3.47 -1.96 -2.11
C MET A 70 -2.87 -2.24 -0.73
N LEU A 71 -1.56 -2.10 -0.57
CA LEU A 71 -0.93 -2.21 0.75
C LEU A 71 -1.14 -0.91 1.54
N ARG A 72 -1.66 -1.02 2.76
CA ARG A 72 -2.01 0.12 3.62
C ARG A 72 -1.52 -0.07 5.03
N ARG A 73 -1.52 1.01 5.81
CA ARG A 73 -1.39 0.97 7.27
C ARG A 73 -2.52 1.70 7.98
N THR A 74 -2.92 1.23 9.16
CA THR A 74 -3.73 2.01 10.10
C THR A 74 -2.92 3.15 10.71
N VAL A 75 -3.57 4.09 11.41
CA VAL A 75 -2.90 5.09 12.25
C VAL A 75 -2.02 4.43 13.33
N GLY A 76 -2.44 3.25 13.83
CA GLY A 76 -1.65 2.43 14.75
C GLY A 76 -0.47 1.69 14.10
N GLY A 77 -0.31 1.78 12.79
CA GLY A 77 0.80 1.17 12.05
C GLY A 77 0.57 -0.28 11.63
N GLU A 78 -0.62 -0.84 11.84
CA GLU A 78 -0.99 -2.19 11.40
C GLU A 78 -1.17 -2.24 9.89
N LEU A 79 -0.66 -3.28 9.24
CA LEU A 79 -0.67 -3.44 7.80
C LEU A 79 -1.95 -4.13 7.32
N LEU A 80 -2.51 -3.61 6.23
CA LEU A 80 -3.66 -4.20 5.56
C LEU A 80 -3.38 -4.41 4.07
N ALA A 81 -3.87 -5.52 3.55
CA ALA A 81 -4.06 -5.76 2.13
C ALA A 81 -5.50 -5.35 1.77
N ASP A 82 -5.64 -4.24 1.05
CA ASP A 82 -6.88 -3.52 0.80
C ASP A 82 -7.60 -3.07 2.08
N VAL A 83 -8.33 -3.98 2.71
CA VAL A 83 -9.04 -3.78 3.98
C VAL A 83 -8.84 -4.96 4.95
N THR A 84 -8.13 -6.00 4.52
CA THR A 84 -7.89 -7.21 5.29
C THR A 84 -6.58 -7.09 6.06
N PRO A 85 -6.58 -7.27 7.38
CA PRO A 85 -5.34 -7.27 8.18
C PRO A 85 -4.37 -8.36 7.71
N LEU A 86 -3.09 -8.03 7.68
CA LEU A 86 -2.04 -9.04 7.60
C LEU A 86 -1.80 -9.57 9.01
N GLU A 87 -1.82 -10.88 9.18
CA GLU A 87 -1.64 -11.49 10.50
C GLU A 87 -0.48 -12.49 10.52
N ARG A 88 0.17 -12.60 11.67
CA ARG A 88 1.22 -13.58 11.93
C ARG A 88 1.03 -14.16 13.33
N GLY A 89 0.70 -15.46 13.39
CA GLY A 89 0.42 -16.13 14.66
C GLY A 89 -0.80 -15.54 15.39
N GLY A 90 -1.81 -15.06 14.64
CA GLY A 90 -3.02 -14.43 15.18
C GLY A 90 -2.84 -12.99 15.67
N LEU A 91 -1.67 -12.37 15.43
CA LEU A 91 -1.41 -10.97 15.73
C LEU A 91 -1.30 -10.17 14.44
N ALA A 92 -1.86 -8.95 14.43
CA ALA A 92 -1.71 -8.03 13.31
C ALA A 92 -0.23 -7.69 13.07
N VAL A 93 0.20 -7.78 11.82
CA VAL A 93 1.52 -7.31 11.39
C VAL A 93 1.48 -5.79 11.39
N SER A 94 2.37 -5.16 12.14
CA SER A 94 2.56 -3.69 12.16
C SER A 94 3.95 -3.30 11.69
N LEU A 95 4.13 -2.03 11.33
CA LEU A 95 5.45 -1.45 11.03
C LEU A 95 6.47 -1.69 12.16
N GLU A 96 6.01 -1.68 13.41
CA GLU A 96 6.86 -2.00 14.57
C GLU A 96 7.25 -3.47 14.59
N SER A 97 6.30 -4.38 14.37
CA SER A 97 6.56 -5.84 14.37
C SER A 97 7.52 -6.29 13.25
N LEU A 98 7.66 -5.48 12.20
CA LEU A 98 8.58 -5.72 11.10
C LEU A 98 10.05 -5.37 11.44
N GLY A 99 10.30 -4.63 12.53
CA GLY A 99 11.64 -4.20 12.90
C GLY A 99 12.29 -3.35 11.80
N SER A 100 13.41 -3.82 11.24
CA SER A 100 14.16 -3.10 10.19
C SER A 100 13.63 -3.36 8.77
N LEU A 101 12.66 -4.27 8.61
CA LEU A 101 12.05 -4.57 7.31
C LEU A 101 11.07 -3.46 6.93
N ARG A 102 11.20 -2.93 5.72
CA ARG A 102 10.28 -1.95 5.16
C ARG A 102 9.31 -2.61 4.20
N PRO A 103 7.99 -2.51 4.41
CA PRO A 103 7.01 -3.00 3.44
C PRO A 103 7.08 -2.19 2.15
N LEU A 104 7.12 -2.90 1.01
CA LEU A 104 7.18 -2.31 -0.32
C LEU A 104 5.92 -2.52 -1.14
N ALA A 105 5.32 -3.72 -1.11
CA ALA A 105 4.18 -4.06 -1.94
C ALA A 105 3.47 -5.30 -1.40
N ALA A 106 2.18 -5.45 -1.67
CA ALA A 106 1.43 -6.68 -1.42
C ALA A 106 0.74 -7.10 -2.71
N GLU A 107 0.65 -8.41 -2.98
CA GLU A 107 0.08 -8.92 -4.22
C GLU A 107 -0.59 -10.28 -4.01
N SER A 108 -1.66 -10.53 -4.76
CA SER A 108 -2.35 -11.81 -4.80
C SER A 108 -1.97 -12.58 -6.07
N PHE A 109 -1.19 -13.65 -5.91
CA PHE A 109 -0.85 -14.55 -7.01
C PHE A 109 -1.73 -15.81 -6.99
N PRO A 110 -1.85 -16.54 -8.11
CA PRO A 110 -2.56 -17.83 -8.13
C PRO A 110 -2.04 -18.85 -7.11
N ALA A 111 -0.75 -18.74 -6.74
CA ALA A 111 -0.08 -19.61 -5.76
C ALA A 111 -0.14 -19.09 -4.31
N GLY A 112 -0.88 -18.01 -4.05
CA GLY A 112 -1.05 -17.42 -2.71
C GLY A 112 -0.67 -15.93 -2.64
N ASN A 113 -1.02 -15.34 -1.51
CA ASN A 113 -0.79 -13.94 -1.22
C ASN A 113 0.65 -13.70 -0.78
N ARG A 114 1.21 -12.54 -1.13
CA ARG A 114 2.61 -12.22 -0.81
C ARG A 114 2.77 -10.76 -0.41
N LEU A 115 3.71 -10.51 0.49
CA LEU A 115 4.19 -9.18 0.87
C LEU A 115 5.67 -9.09 0.50
N LEU A 116 6.03 -8.09 -0.28
CA LEU A 116 7.42 -7.73 -0.57
C LEU A 116 7.92 -6.74 0.48
N LEU A 117 9.07 -7.06 1.06
CA LEU A 117 9.75 -6.30 2.10
C LEU A 117 11.17 -5.97 1.63
N ARG A 118 11.75 -4.87 2.12
CA ARG A 118 13.16 -4.52 1.94
C ARG A 118 13.87 -4.47 3.27
N SER A 119 14.98 -5.19 3.37
CA SER A 119 15.84 -5.17 4.56
C SER A 119 16.72 -3.92 4.61
N ALA A 120 17.35 -3.69 5.76
CA ALA A 120 18.35 -2.63 5.90
C ALA A 120 19.63 -2.89 5.08
N ALA A 121 19.90 -4.15 4.73
CA ALA A 121 21.02 -4.56 3.88
C ALA A 121 20.69 -4.50 2.38
N ASP A 122 19.55 -3.91 2.03
CA ASP A 122 19.09 -3.78 0.65
C ASP A 122 18.73 -5.11 -0.04
N GLU A 123 18.27 -6.07 0.75
CA GLU A 123 17.71 -7.31 0.23
C GLU A 123 16.19 -7.22 0.15
N LEU A 124 15.62 -7.78 -0.90
CA LEU A 124 14.20 -8.01 -1.05
C LEU A 124 13.84 -9.35 -0.39
N VAL A 125 12.85 -9.32 0.49
CA VAL A 125 12.35 -10.48 1.23
C VAL A 125 10.87 -10.66 0.91
N VAL A 126 10.45 -11.89 0.60
CA VAL A 126 9.04 -12.21 0.36
C VAL A 126 8.48 -12.92 1.57
N TRP A 127 7.41 -12.37 2.14
CA TRP A 127 6.55 -13.10 3.07
C TRP A 127 5.36 -13.67 2.32
N ARG A 128 5.02 -14.92 2.62
CA ARG A 128 3.91 -15.65 2.03
C ARG A 128 2.76 -15.70 3.01
N PHE A 129 1.56 -15.52 2.46
CA PHE A 129 0.31 -15.54 3.19
C PHE A 129 -0.68 -16.50 2.52
N ASP A 130 -1.59 -17.05 3.31
CA ASP A 130 -2.75 -17.78 2.78
C ASP A 130 -3.80 -16.82 2.20
N ALA A 131 -4.93 -17.38 1.74
CA ALA A 131 -6.02 -16.60 1.16
C ALA A 131 -6.68 -15.60 2.15
N ALA A 132 -6.53 -15.83 3.46
CA ALA A 132 -7.03 -14.98 4.53
C ALA A 132 -5.98 -13.98 5.05
N TRP A 133 -4.84 -13.83 4.36
CA TRP A 133 -3.72 -12.99 4.77
C TRP A 133 -3.10 -13.40 6.12
N GLN A 134 -3.06 -14.71 6.39
CA GLN A 134 -2.30 -15.30 7.50
C GLN A 134 -0.90 -15.71 7.04
N PHE A 135 0.13 -15.25 7.75
CA PHE A 135 1.52 -15.57 7.46
C PHE A 135 1.76 -17.08 7.52
N THR A 136 2.39 -17.61 6.47
CA THR A 136 2.71 -19.04 6.35
C THR A 136 4.21 -19.31 6.26
N ALA A 137 4.97 -18.45 5.59
CA ALA A 137 6.41 -18.62 5.42
C ALA A 137 7.11 -17.31 5.00
N ALA A 138 8.44 -17.29 5.14
CA ALA A 138 9.30 -16.26 4.56
C ALA A 138 10.30 -16.93 3.60
N GLU A 139 10.55 -16.28 2.47
CA GLU A 139 11.57 -16.68 1.51
C GLU A 139 12.93 -16.04 1.88
N PRO A 140 14.06 -16.64 1.50
CA PRO A 140 15.38 -16.02 1.66
C PRO A 140 15.46 -14.66 0.96
N GLY A 141 16.24 -13.74 1.54
CA GLY A 141 16.51 -12.44 0.94
C GLY A 141 17.26 -12.58 -0.40
N VAL A 142 16.91 -11.73 -1.35
CA VAL A 142 17.65 -11.56 -2.62
C VAL A 142 18.14 -10.13 -2.72
N ALA A 143 19.38 -9.91 -3.14
CA ALA A 143 19.91 -8.57 -3.33
C ALA A 143 19.06 -7.79 -4.35
N SER A 144 18.66 -6.55 -4.01
CA SER A 144 17.73 -5.77 -4.83
C SER A 144 18.31 -5.37 -6.19
N ASP A 145 19.64 -5.23 -6.27
CA ASP A 145 20.41 -4.90 -7.48
C ASP A 145 20.71 -6.10 -8.38
N SER A 146 20.30 -7.31 -7.97
CA SER A 146 20.47 -8.51 -8.77
C SER A 146 19.37 -8.68 -9.82
N LEU A 147 19.61 -9.55 -10.81
CA LEU A 147 18.57 -9.96 -11.77
C LEU A 147 17.34 -10.54 -11.08
N ALA A 148 17.54 -11.34 -10.03
CA ALA A 148 16.45 -11.91 -9.25
C ALA A 148 15.66 -10.81 -8.52
N GLY A 149 16.34 -9.84 -7.93
CA GLY A 149 15.71 -8.68 -7.29
C GLY A 149 14.89 -7.84 -8.28
N SER A 150 15.46 -7.55 -9.44
CA SER A 150 14.77 -6.80 -10.51
C SER A 150 13.52 -7.51 -11.04
N LEU A 151 13.59 -8.83 -11.24
CA LEU A 151 12.44 -9.64 -11.65
C LEU A 151 11.36 -9.66 -10.56
N LEU A 152 11.78 -9.78 -9.30
CA LEU A 152 10.88 -9.78 -8.17
C LEU A 152 10.13 -8.45 -8.04
N SER A 153 10.82 -7.30 -8.11
CA SER A 153 10.17 -5.99 -8.13
C SER A 153 9.10 -5.88 -9.22
N ARG A 154 9.42 -6.31 -10.45
CA ARG A 154 8.46 -6.29 -11.57
C ARG A 154 7.25 -7.18 -11.35
N MET A 155 7.40 -8.32 -10.67
CA MET A 155 6.26 -9.18 -10.33
C MET A 155 5.25 -8.49 -9.40
N PHE A 156 5.72 -7.54 -8.58
CA PHE A 156 4.89 -6.70 -7.71
C PHE A 156 4.53 -5.34 -8.35
N GLY A 157 4.89 -5.13 -9.62
CA GLY A 157 4.58 -3.89 -10.35
C GLY A 157 5.46 -2.68 -10.00
N LEU A 158 6.63 -2.93 -9.40
CA LEU A 158 7.65 -1.92 -9.04
C LEU A 158 8.76 -1.80 -10.09
#